data_AF-A0A0L7KPM3-F1
#
_entry.id   AF-A0A0L7KPM3-F1
#
_cell.length_a   1.000
_cell.length_b   1.000
_cell.length_c   1.000
_cell.angle_alpha   90.00
_cell.angle_beta   90.00
_cell.angle_gamma   90.00
#
_symmetry.space_group_name_H-M   'P 1'
#
loop_
_entity.id
_entity.type
_entity.pdbx_description
1 polymer ?
#
loop_
_entity_poly.entity_id
_entity_poly.type
_entity_poly.pdbx_seq_one_letter_code
_entity_poly.pdbx_strand_id
1 'polypeptide(L)'
;MLSRVHEGHLGIDRCKRRARDVMFWAGMARDVEQTVRRCRVCAEHAARPMREPMLHPGDEVVTADGAARRHMRVSSRAPEPRSYLVTDGAGKVFRRNRRHLIKIPESPSSATLFDETMREDEACGGGLGDITEKQSESFGSCVDDSDHDCPSDESPNPSNQRHVRAAAIDAKKKLKLFFGYLNQCKYHFER
;
A
#
# COMPACT_ATOMS: atom_id res chain seq x y z
N MET A 1 18.46 31.25 -1.71
CA MET A 1 19.19 30.51 -0.65
C MET A 1 18.49 29.21 -0.28
N LEU A 2 17.25 29.24 0.21
CA LEU A 2 16.45 28.03 0.50
C LEU A 2 16.32 27.10 -0.71
N SER A 3 16.25 27.65 -1.92
CA SER A 3 16.27 26.89 -3.18
C SER A 3 17.49 25.96 -3.27
N ARG A 4 18.68 26.43 -2.87
CA ARG A 4 19.93 25.63 -2.94
C ARG A 4 19.95 24.45 -1.97
N VAL A 5 19.42 24.66 -0.76
CA VAL A 5 19.26 23.57 0.22
C VAL A 5 18.29 22.50 -0.33
N HIS A 6 17.28 22.94 -1.08
CA HIS A 6 16.16 22.15 -1.56
C HIS A 6 16.33 21.57 -2.99
N GLU A 7 17.37 21.92 -3.75
CA GLU A 7 17.63 21.47 -5.13
C GLU A 7 17.47 19.95 -5.36
N GLY A 8 17.80 19.12 -4.37
CA GLY A 8 17.72 17.66 -4.48
C GLY A 8 16.43 17.01 -3.98
N HIS A 9 15.40 17.77 -3.61
CA HIS A 9 14.12 17.25 -3.09
C HIS A 9 14.25 16.16 -2.01
N LEU A 10 15.29 16.25 -1.17
CA LEU A 10 15.72 15.19 -0.26
C LEU A 10 14.73 14.89 0.88
N GLY A 11 13.69 15.70 1.03
CA GLY A 11 12.77 15.70 2.16
C GLY A 11 13.23 16.63 3.29
N ILE A 12 12.31 16.87 4.22
CA ILE A 12 12.43 17.90 5.26
C ILE A 12 13.70 17.71 6.10
N ASP A 13 13.92 16.52 6.66
CA ASP A 13 15.01 16.32 7.63
C ASP A 13 16.40 16.40 7.00
N ARG A 14 16.53 15.91 5.75
CA ARG A 14 17.79 16.01 5.00
C ARG A 14 18.09 17.45 4.59
N CYS A 15 17.07 18.20 4.14
CA CYS A 15 17.23 19.62 3.85
C CYS A 15 17.59 20.42 5.11
N LYS A 16 16.97 20.11 6.26
CA LYS A 16 17.34 20.74 7.55
C LYS A 16 18.79 20.44 7.93
N ARG A 17 19.24 19.19 7.79
CA ARG A 17 20.64 18.82 8.10
C ARG A 17 21.61 19.59 7.22
N ARG A 18 21.39 19.57 5.91
CA ARG A 18 22.20 20.32 4.93
C ARG A 18 22.23 21.83 5.22
N ALA A 19 21.11 22.42 5.63
CA ALA A 19 21.06 23.83 6.01
C ALA A 19 21.94 24.13 7.24
N ARG A 20 21.87 23.28 8.28
CA ARG A 20 22.66 23.43 9.50
C ARG A 20 24.16 23.32 9.28
N ASP A 21 24.59 22.52 8.29
CA ASP A 21 26.01 22.31 7.99
C ASP A 21 26.65 23.56 7.33
N VAL A 22 25.84 24.44 6.74
CA VAL A 22 26.34 25.57 5.95
C VAL A 22 26.14 26.91 6.66
N MET A 23 25.06 27.07 7.42
CA MET A 23 24.66 28.38 7.94
C MET A 23 23.63 28.29 9.08
N PHE A 24 23.43 29.40 9.80
CA PHE A 24 22.44 29.53 10.87
C PHE A 24 21.62 30.82 10.80
N TRP A 25 20.32 30.74 11.08
CA TRP A 25 19.42 31.89 11.31
C TRP A 25 18.20 31.49 12.13
N ALA A 26 17.55 32.47 12.77
CA ALA A 26 16.34 32.25 13.54
C ALA A 26 15.18 31.79 12.63
N GLY A 27 14.55 30.66 12.97
CA GLY A 27 13.44 30.12 12.17
C GLY A 27 13.84 29.24 10.99
N MET A 28 15.13 28.97 10.77
CA MET A 28 15.63 28.11 9.68
C MET A 28 14.82 26.83 9.48
N ALA A 29 14.57 26.08 10.56
CA ALA A 29 13.86 24.80 10.47
C ALA A 29 12.45 24.98 9.89
N ARG A 30 11.75 26.05 10.28
CA ARG A 30 10.41 26.40 9.79
C ARG A 30 10.43 26.79 8.32
N ASP A 31 11.41 27.59 7.91
CA ASP A 31 11.53 28.04 6.53
C ASP A 31 11.86 26.89 5.57
N VAL A 32 12.76 26.00 5.99
CA VAL A 32 13.09 24.77 5.25
C VAL A 32 11.86 23.87 5.15
N GLU A 33 11.14 23.64 6.25
CA GLU A 33 9.88 22.89 6.23
C GLU A 33 8.88 23.48 5.26
N GLN A 34 8.67 24.79 5.30
CA GLN A 34 7.68 25.46 4.48
C GLN A 34 8.06 25.42 3.00
N THR A 35 9.35 25.56 2.67
CA THR A 35 9.86 25.43 1.29
C THR A 35 9.62 24.03 0.74
N VAL A 36 9.94 22.99 1.53
CA VAL A 36 9.75 21.59 1.12
C VAL A 36 8.27 21.24 1.01
N ARG A 37 7.42 21.69 1.95
CA ARG A 37 5.96 21.43 1.94
C ARG A 37 5.24 22.10 0.78
N ARG A 38 5.69 23.29 0.37
CA ARG A 38 5.12 24.02 -0.78
C ARG A 38 5.63 23.50 -2.13
N CYS A 39 6.65 22.65 -2.14
CA CYS A 39 7.16 22.08 -3.37
C CYS A 39 6.25 20.96 -3.90
N ARG A 40 5.79 21.12 -5.14
CA ARG A 40 4.97 20.12 -5.85
C ARG A 40 5.69 18.77 -5.99
N VAL A 41 6.96 18.76 -6.39
CA VAL A 41 7.76 17.53 -6.57
C VAL A 41 7.89 16.78 -5.24
N CYS A 42 8.19 17.48 -4.15
CA CYS A 42 8.25 16.86 -2.83
C CYS A 42 6.88 16.34 -2.37
N ALA A 43 5.78 17.03 -2.70
CA ALA A 43 4.44 16.59 -2.34
C ALA A 43 4.01 15.34 -3.13
N GLU A 44 4.40 15.23 -4.39
CA GLU A 44 4.11 14.10 -5.26
C GLU A 44 4.84 12.82 -4.82
N HIS A 45 6.13 12.96 -4.48
CA HIS A 45 6.96 11.85 -3.98
C HIS A 45 6.91 11.65 -2.46
N ALA A 46 6.09 12.42 -1.75
CA ALA A 46 5.90 12.23 -0.31
C ALA A 46 5.31 10.84 -0.06
N ALA A 47 5.85 10.14 0.96
CA ALA A 47 5.30 8.86 1.38
C ALA A 47 3.84 9.05 1.81
N ARG A 48 2.91 8.50 1.01
CA ARG A 48 1.49 8.51 1.36
C ARG A 48 1.26 7.43 2.43
N PRO A 49 0.55 7.74 3.53
CA PRO A 49 0.12 6.70 4.45
C PRO A 49 -0.75 5.71 3.68
N MET A 50 -0.40 4.43 3.74
CA MET A 50 -1.22 3.36 3.16
C MET A 50 -2.61 3.44 3.82
N ARG A 51 -3.64 3.72 3.02
CA ARG A 51 -5.03 3.69 3.49
C ARG A 51 -5.41 2.23 3.68
N GLU A 52 -5.25 1.72 4.89
CA GLU A 52 -5.66 0.37 5.25
C GLU A 52 -7.20 0.27 5.22
N PRO A 53 -7.80 -0.67 4.46
CA PRO A 53 -9.26 -0.83 4.40
C PRO A 53 -9.87 -1.06 5.79
N MET A 54 -10.98 -0.41 6.12
CA MET A 54 -11.64 -0.64 7.43
C MET A 54 -12.06 -2.10 7.57
N LEU A 55 -11.87 -2.67 8.76
CA LEU A 55 -12.36 -4.01 9.07
C LEU A 55 -13.72 -3.90 9.76
N HIS A 56 -14.57 -4.88 9.51
CA HIS A 56 -15.88 -5.01 10.11
C HIS A 56 -15.90 -6.23 11.05
N PRO A 57 -16.73 -6.21 12.10
CA PRO A 57 -17.07 -7.41 12.85
C PRO A 57 -17.45 -8.56 11.91
N GLY A 58 -16.86 -9.74 12.11
CA GLY A 58 -17.08 -10.91 11.26
C GLY A 58 -15.97 -11.18 10.24
N ASP A 59 -15.20 -10.16 9.83
CA ASP A 59 -14.11 -10.34 8.86
C ASP A 59 -13.06 -11.35 9.37
N GLU A 60 -12.64 -12.26 8.51
CA GLU A 60 -11.51 -13.16 8.78
C GLU A 60 -10.19 -12.47 8.45
N VAL A 61 -9.32 -12.44 9.46
CA VAL A 61 -8.05 -11.73 9.42
C VAL A 61 -6.90 -12.62 9.83
N VAL A 62 -5.79 -12.50 9.13
CA VAL A 62 -4.52 -13.11 9.55
C VAL A 62 -3.67 -12.09 10.26
N THR A 63 -3.13 -12.49 11.41
CA THR A 63 -2.14 -11.68 12.11
C THR A 63 -0.79 -11.76 11.40
N ALA A 64 -0.23 -10.62 11.02
CA ALA A 64 1.13 -10.50 10.50
C ALA A 64 2.22 -10.54 11.61
N ASP A 65 1.80 -10.63 12.88
CA ASP A 65 2.69 -10.61 14.04
C ASP A 65 3.24 -12.01 14.36
N GLY A 66 4.51 -12.24 14.02
CA GLY A 66 5.29 -13.42 14.44
C GLY A 66 5.70 -14.35 13.29
N ALA A 67 6.40 -15.44 13.64
CA ALA A 67 6.88 -16.44 12.67
C ALA A 67 5.74 -17.26 12.04
N ALA A 68 4.55 -17.27 12.64
CA ALA A 68 3.39 -18.01 12.19
C ALA A 68 2.20 -17.08 11.91
N ARG A 69 1.58 -17.25 10.74
CA ARG A 69 0.31 -16.63 10.36
C ARG A 69 -0.82 -17.33 11.11
N ARG A 70 -1.53 -16.61 11.97
CA ARG A 70 -2.71 -17.13 12.69
C ARG A 70 -3.97 -16.53 12.13
N HIS A 71 -4.98 -17.37 11.91
CA HIS A 71 -6.31 -16.96 11.48
C HIS A 71 -7.11 -16.53 12.71
N MET A 72 -7.69 -15.34 12.66
CA MET A 72 -8.53 -14.78 13.71
C MET A 72 -9.75 -14.14 13.07
N ARG A 73 -10.85 -14.05 13.82
CA ARG A 73 -12.05 -13.32 13.42
C ARG A 73 -12.10 -11.97 14.10
N VAL A 74 -12.43 -10.91 13.38
CA VAL A 74 -12.64 -9.59 13.98
C VAL A 74 -13.94 -9.62 14.78
N SER A 75 -13.85 -9.35 16.09
CA SER A 75 -15.01 -9.24 16.97
C SER A 75 -15.58 -7.82 16.92
N SER A 76 -14.77 -6.81 17.26
CA SER A 76 -15.24 -5.42 17.27
C SER A 76 -14.11 -4.40 17.20
N ARG A 77 -14.47 -3.12 17.00
CA ARG A 77 -13.55 -1.98 17.12
C ARG A 77 -13.29 -1.70 18.61
N ALA A 78 -12.03 -1.49 18.96
CA ALA A 78 -11.65 -1.06 20.30
C ALA A 78 -11.79 0.47 20.43
N PRO A 79 -11.88 1.01 21.67
CA PRO A 79 -12.08 2.44 21.90
C PRO A 79 -10.90 3.32 21.45
N GLU A 80 -9.72 2.74 21.21
CA GLU A 80 -8.56 3.49 20.74
C GLU A 80 -8.49 3.50 19.20
N PRO A 81 -7.91 4.56 18.60
CA PRO A 81 -7.87 4.66 17.15
C PRO A 81 -7.10 3.50 16.50
N ARG A 82 -7.73 2.88 15.50
CA ARG A 82 -7.17 1.79 14.68
C ARG A 82 -6.89 0.48 15.43
N SER A 83 -7.40 0.29 16.65
CA SER A 83 -7.33 -1.01 17.33
C SER A 83 -8.62 -1.82 17.14
N TYR A 84 -8.46 -3.13 17.01
CA TYR A 84 -9.53 -4.11 16.85
C TYR A 84 -9.36 -5.23 17.88
N LEU A 85 -10.48 -5.76 18.35
CA LEU A 85 -10.55 -6.99 19.13
C LEU A 85 -10.72 -8.14 18.14
N VAL A 86 -9.80 -9.10 18.19
CA VAL A 86 -9.81 -10.28 17.33
C VAL A 86 -9.87 -11.53 18.19
N THR A 87 -10.66 -12.50 17.76
CA THR A 87 -10.88 -13.76 18.47
C THR A 87 -10.24 -14.89 17.68
N ASP A 88 -9.48 -15.74 18.35
CA ASP A 88 -8.89 -16.95 17.77
C ASP A 88 -9.94 -18.09 17.68
N GLY A 89 -9.63 -19.18 16.96
CA GLY A 89 -10.49 -20.37 16.89
C GLY A 89 -10.74 -21.03 18.25
N ALA A 90 -9.85 -20.80 19.22
CA ALA A 90 -10.00 -21.24 20.61
C ALA A 90 -10.81 -20.27 21.50
N GLY A 91 -11.40 -19.21 20.93
CA GLY A 91 -12.24 -18.25 21.67
C GLY A 91 -11.46 -17.18 22.46
N LYS A 92 -10.13 -17.15 22.39
CA LYS A 92 -9.31 -16.15 23.08
C LYS A 92 -9.31 -14.82 22.34
N VAL A 93 -9.59 -13.74 23.07
CA VAL A 93 -9.63 -12.37 22.52
C VAL A 93 -8.28 -11.69 22.64
N PHE A 94 -7.84 -11.05 21.56
CA PHE A 94 -6.62 -10.26 21.46
C PHE A 94 -6.91 -8.86 20.96
N ARG A 95 -6.22 -7.87 21.51
CA ARG A 95 -6.21 -6.50 20.99
C ARG A 95 -5.09 -6.36 19.96
N ARG A 96 -5.41 -5.97 18.72
CA ARG A 96 -4.43 -5.77 17.64
C ARG A 96 -4.65 -4.44 16.94
N ASN A 97 -3.57 -3.83 16.45
CA ASN A 97 -3.66 -2.66 15.58
C ASN A 97 -3.99 -3.10 14.15
N ARG A 98 -4.76 -2.30 13.41
CA ARG A 98 -5.14 -2.53 12.02
C ARG A 98 -3.97 -2.92 11.11
N ARG A 99 -2.78 -2.35 11.33
CA ARG A 99 -1.57 -2.63 10.55
C ARG A 99 -1.06 -4.08 10.62
N HIS A 100 -1.52 -4.82 11.63
CA HIS A 100 -1.12 -6.20 11.87
C HIS A 100 -2.17 -7.21 11.41
N LEU A 101 -3.30 -6.75 10.87
CA LEU A 101 -4.42 -7.57 10.43
C LEU A 101 -4.56 -7.52 8.90
N ILE A 102 -4.46 -8.67 8.26
CA ILE A 102 -4.64 -8.82 6.81
C ILE A 102 -6.01 -9.48 6.58
N LYS A 103 -6.93 -8.77 5.93
CA LYS A 103 -8.23 -9.33 5.51
C LYS A 103 -7.99 -10.41 4.46
N ILE A 104 -8.51 -11.61 4.70
CA ILE A 104 -8.61 -12.64 3.66
C ILE A 104 -10.00 -12.46 3.02
N PRO A 105 -10.12 -12.43 1.68
CA PRO A 105 -11.42 -12.49 1.05
C PRO A 105 -12.05 -13.85 1.37
N GLU A 106 -13.29 -13.84 1.86
CA GLU A 106 -14.08 -15.05 2.00
C GLU A 106 -14.18 -15.68 0.62
N SER A 107 -13.54 -16.83 0.42
CA SER A 107 -13.74 -17.61 -0.80
C SER A 107 -15.22 -17.99 -0.81
N PRO A 108 -16.00 -17.69 -1.86
CA PRO A 108 -17.38 -18.15 -1.94
C PRO A 108 -17.38 -19.68 -2.15
N SER A 109 -17.22 -20.45 -1.08
CA SER A 109 -17.27 -21.92 -1.08
C SER A 109 -18.69 -22.46 -0.85
N SER A 110 -19.72 -21.66 -1.15
CA SER A 110 -21.12 -22.11 -1.15
C SER A 110 -21.85 -21.53 -2.36
N ALA A 111 -21.26 -21.62 -3.55
CA ALA A 111 -22.07 -21.85 -4.73
C ALA A 111 -22.62 -23.27 -4.59
N THR A 112 -23.79 -23.40 -3.94
CA THR A 112 -24.59 -24.62 -4.02
C THR A 112 -25.02 -24.78 -5.47
N LEU A 113 -24.27 -25.62 -6.20
CA LEU A 113 -24.86 -26.46 -7.24
C LEU A 113 -25.98 -27.30 -6.58
N PHE A 114 -26.99 -27.66 -7.38
CA PHE A 114 -28.31 -28.26 -7.05
C PHE A 114 -29.35 -27.22 -6.60
N ASP A 115 -30.40 -26.93 -7.36
CA ASP A 115 -31.36 -27.89 -7.92
C ASP A 115 -31.84 -27.56 -9.35
N GLU A 116 -32.19 -28.63 -10.05
CA GLU A 116 -32.57 -28.77 -11.45
C GLU A 116 -34.07 -28.45 -11.67
N THR A 117 -34.43 -28.12 -12.92
CA THR A 117 -35.77 -28.32 -13.51
C THR A 117 -36.99 -27.54 -12.96
N MET A 118 -37.37 -26.47 -13.67
CA MET A 118 -38.78 -26.22 -14.00
C MET A 118 -38.85 -25.74 -15.46
N ARG A 119 -39.41 -26.63 -16.28
CA ARG A 119 -39.89 -26.37 -17.63
C ARG A 119 -41.37 -25.98 -17.47
N GLU A 120 -41.72 -24.77 -17.83
CA GLU A 120 -43.08 -24.45 -18.28
C GLU A 120 -42.95 -23.72 -19.61
N ASP A 121 -43.35 -24.44 -20.64
CA ASP A 121 -43.64 -23.96 -21.97
C ASP A 121 -44.85 -23.02 -21.88
N GLU A 122 -44.71 -21.73 -22.20
CA GLU A 122 -45.84 -20.91 -22.69
C GLU A 122 -45.38 -19.94 -23.78
N ALA A 123 -46.17 -19.93 -24.84
CA ALA A 123 -45.82 -19.45 -26.15
C ALA A 123 -46.44 -18.07 -26.47
N CYS A 124 -45.76 -17.38 -27.39
CA CYS A 124 -46.31 -16.49 -28.42
C CYS A 124 -46.85 -15.09 -28.03
N GLY A 125 -46.49 -14.09 -28.84
CA GLY A 125 -47.35 -12.92 -29.09
C GLY A 125 -46.60 -11.62 -29.32
N GLY A 126 -46.45 -11.21 -30.57
CA GLY A 126 -45.67 -10.03 -30.98
C GLY A 126 -46.29 -8.66 -30.68
N GLY A 127 -45.64 -7.60 -31.16
CA GLY A 127 -46.27 -6.27 -31.26
C GLY A 127 -45.29 -5.10 -31.37
N LEU A 128 -45.16 -4.56 -32.58
CA LEU A 128 -44.43 -3.34 -32.94
C LEU A 128 -44.94 -2.09 -32.19
N GLY A 129 -44.06 -1.08 -32.07
CA GLY A 129 -44.42 0.29 -31.73
C GLY A 129 -43.26 1.26 -31.97
N ASP A 130 -43.05 1.61 -33.23
CA ASP A 130 -42.17 2.66 -33.76
C ASP A 130 -42.69 4.06 -33.35
N ILE A 131 -41.81 4.95 -32.86
CA ILE A 131 -41.92 6.39 -33.14
C ILE A 131 -40.51 7.02 -33.18
N THR A 132 -40.12 7.29 -34.41
CA THR A 132 -39.21 8.33 -34.88
C THR A 132 -39.32 9.66 -34.13
N GLU A 133 -38.20 10.31 -33.81
CA GLU A 133 -37.99 11.72 -34.22
C GLU A 133 -36.49 12.10 -34.20
N LYS A 134 -36.07 12.69 -35.32
CA LYS A 134 -34.73 13.21 -35.60
C LYS A 134 -34.69 14.70 -35.24
N GLN A 135 -33.55 15.16 -34.74
CA GLN A 135 -32.92 16.45 -35.05
C GLN A 135 -31.44 16.29 -34.63
N SER A 136 -30.45 16.13 -35.52
CA SER A 136 -29.86 17.12 -36.46
C SER A 136 -29.31 18.34 -35.66
N GLU A 137 -28.07 18.82 -35.75
CA GLU A 137 -26.95 18.78 -36.71
C GLU A 137 -25.67 19.07 -35.88
N SER A 138 -24.44 18.64 -36.22
CA SER A 138 -23.58 19.28 -37.22
C SER A 138 -22.23 18.54 -37.31
N PHE A 139 -21.66 18.56 -38.50
CA PHE A 139 -20.49 17.81 -38.98
C PHE A 139 -19.34 18.79 -39.29
N GLY A 140 -18.09 18.34 -39.17
CA GLY A 140 -16.87 19.01 -39.66
C GLY A 140 -15.78 19.10 -38.59
N SER A 141 -14.82 18.15 -38.57
CA SER A 141 -13.49 18.19 -39.25
C SER A 141 -12.52 19.17 -38.55
N CYS A 142 -11.24 18.94 -38.33
CA CYS A 142 -10.24 17.99 -38.81
C CYS A 142 -8.99 18.17 -37.93
N VAL A 143 -8.13 17.15 -37.99
CA VAL A 143 -6.72 17.03 -37.55
C VAL A 143 -5.94 18.30 -37.18
N ASP A 144 -5.24 18.24 -36.05
CA ASP A 144 -3.87 18.74 -35.93
C ASP A 144 -3.07 17.82 -34.98
N ASP A 145 -2.22 17.01 -35.62
CA ASP A 145 -1.11 16.28 -35.04
C ASP A 145 -0.12 17.28 -34.44
N SER A 146 0.25 17.08 -33.19
CA SER A 146 1.47 17.66 -32.63
C SER A 146 2.08 16.64 -31.69
N ASP A 147 3.01 15.89 -32.28
CA ASP A 147 3.93 14.98 -31.62
C ASP A 147 4.55 15.66 -30.39
N HIS A 148 4.20 15.15 -29.21
CA HIS A 148 5.04 15.28 -28.03
C HIS A 148 5.46 13.88 -27.61
N ASP A 149 6.71 13.59 -27.97
CA ASP A 149 7.52 12.46 -27.57
C ASP A 149 7.21 12.04 -26.12
N CYS A 150 6.47 10.95 -25.97
CA CYS A 150 6.31 10.24 -24.70
C CYS A 150 7.61 9.49 -24.42
N PRO A 151 8.38 9.84 -23.37
CA PRO A 151 9.48 8.99 -22.94
C PRO A 151 8.86 7.68 -22.45
N SER A 152 9.21 6.60 -23.11
CA SER A 152 8.74 5.26 -22.83
C SER A 152 9.00 4.91 -21.36
N ASP A 153 7.93 4.49 -20.68
CA ASP A 153 7.95 3.83 -19.38
C ASP A 153 8.88 2.60 -19.44
N GLU A 154 10.15 2.75 -19.04
CA GLU A 154 10.95 1.61 -18.61
C GLU A 154 10.40 1.11 -17.26
N SER A 155 9.40 0.25 -17.36
CA SER A 155 8.95 -0.60 -16.26
C SER A 155 10.15 -1.34 -15.66
N PRO A 156 10.38 -1.30 -14.33
CA PRO A 156 11.53 -1.96 -13.73
C PRO A 156 11.50 -3.47 -13.97
N ASN A 157 12.49 -3.96 -14.72
CA ASN A 157 12.68 -5.37 -15.04
C ASN A 157 12.63 -6.25 -13.76
N PRO A 158 11.74 -7.26 -13.69
CA PRO A 158 11.55 -8.12 -12.51
C PRO A 158 12.77 -8.98 -12.16
N SER A 159 13.77 -9.07 -13.03
CA SER A 159 15.06 -9.73 -12.78
C SER A 159 15.87 -9.04 -11.66
N ASN A 160 15.78 -7.71 -11.55
CA ASN A 160 16.60 -6.96 -10.60
C ASN A 160 16.13 -7.08 -9.14
N GLN A 161 14.88 -7.52 -8.91
CA GLN A 161 14.36 -7.72 -7.55
C GLN A 161 14.88 -9.00 -6.87
N ARG A 162 15.32 -10.01 -7.65
CA ARG A 162 15.87 -11.26 -7.07
C ARG A 162 17.24 -11.04 -6.46
N HIS A 163 18.11 -10.27 -7.11
CA HIS A 163 19.45 -9.95 -6.59
C HIS A 163 19.40 -9.12 -5.32
N VAL A 164 18.51 -8.11 -5.23
CA VAL A 164 18.38 -7.27 -4.03
C VAL A 164 17.87 -8.09 -2.83
N ARG A 165 16.92 -9.02 -3.05
CA ARG A 165 16.45 -9.92 -1.99
C ARG A 165 17.53 -10.92 -1.55
N ALA A 166 18.30 -11.47 -2.49
CA ALA A 166 19.40 -12.39 -2.19
C ALA A 166 20.52 -11.70 -1.37
N ALA A 167 20.90 -10.48 -1.75
CA ALA A 167 21.88 -9.68 -1.02
C ALA A 167 21.41 -9.34 0.40
N ALA A 168 20.13 -9.05 0.60
CA ALA A 168 19.57 -8.79 1.93
C ALA A 168 19.55 -10.05 2.83
N ILE A 169 19.35 -11.23 2.24
CA ILE A 169 19.40 -12.52 2.96
C ILE A 169 20.84 -12.85 3.35
N ASP A 170 21.81 -12.63 2.45
CA ASP A 170 23.24 -12.86 2.72
C ASP A 170 23.77 -11.93 3.83
N ALA A 171 23.41 -10.64 3.79
CA ALA A 171 23.79 -9.68 4.82
C ALA A 171 23.23 -10.07 6.20
N LYS A 172 21.99 -10.55 6.27
CA LYS A 172 21.38 -11.04 7.52
C LYS A 172 22.06 -12.31 8.05
N LYS A 173 22.46 -13.23 7.16
CA LYS A 173 23.22 -14.43 7.55
C LYS A 173 24.61 -14.05 8.07
N LYS A 174 25.31 -13.12 7.42
CA LYS A 174 26.62 -12.61 7.86
C LYS A 174 26.55 -11.91 9.22
N LEU A 175 25.55 -11.07 9.45
CA LEU A 175 25.33 -10.46 10.76
C LEU A 175 25.05 -11.51 11.84
N LYS A 176 24.24 -12.54 11.55
CA LYS A 176 23.94 -13.59 12.51
C LYS A 176 25.18 -14.43 12.87
N LEU A 177 26.04 -14.71 11.89
CA LEU A 177 27.33 -15.38 12.12
C LEU A 177 28.28 -14.50 12.95
N PHE A 178 28.36 -13.21 12.64
CA PHE A 178 29.19 -12.25 13.38
C PHE A 178 28.77 -12.12 14.85
N PHE A 179 27.46 -11.99 15.10
CA PHE A 179 26.92 -11.98 16.47
C PHE A 179 27.03 -13.34 17.17
N GLY A 180 27.03 -14.46 16.44
CA GLY A 180 27.33 -15.79 16.98
C GLY A 180 28.79 -15.89 17.45
N TYR A 181 29.73 -15.36 16.67
CA TYR A 181 31.16 -15.35 16.99
C TYR A 181 31.49 -14.46 18.19
N LEU A 182 30.85 -13.29 18.31
CA LEU A 182 31.01 -12.41 19.47
C LEU A 182 30.52 -13.05 20.78
N ASN A 183 29.50 -13.92 20.72
CA ASN A 183 29.03 -14.66 21.87
C ASN A 183 29.96 -15.83 22.27
N GLN A 184 30.72 -16.40 21.32
CA GLN A 184 31.77 -17.38 21.63
C GLN A 184 33.01 -16.73 22.26
N CYS A 185 33.41 -15.53 21.81
CA CYS A 185 34.54 -14.81 22.41
C CYS A 185 34.28 -14.35 23.85
N LYS A 186 33.02 -14.09 24.22
CA LYS A 186 32.67 -13.75 25.61
C LYS A 186 32.80 -14.93 26.57
N TYR A 187 32.63 -16.16 26.09
CA TYR A 187 32.69 -17.37 26.92
C TYR A 187 34.11 -17.86 27.24
N HIS A 188 35.14 -17.29 26.60
CA HIS A 188 36.53 -17.71 26.77
C HIS A 188 37.38 -16.76 27.63
N PHE A 189 36.82 -15.63 28.09
CA PHE A 189 37.53 -14.62 28.90
C PHE A 189 37.10 -14.60 30.39
N GLU A 190 36.15 -15.46 30.80
CA GLU A 190 35.70 -15.61 32.20
C GLU A 190 36.07 -16.99 32.80
N ARG A 191 37.24 -17.53 32.47
CA ARG A 191 37.82 -18.68 33.16
C ARG A 191 39.25 -18.40 33.60
#